data_AF-A0A7K1ZN62-F1
#
_entry.id   AF-A0A7K1ZN62-F1
#
_cell.length_a   1.000
_cell.length_b   1.000
_cell.length_c   1.000
_cell.angle_alpha   90.00
_cell.angle_beta   90.00
_cell.angle_gamma   90.00
#
_symmetry.space_group_name_H-M   'P 1'
#
loop_
_entity.id
_entity.type
_entity.pdbx_description
1 polymer ?
#
loop_
_entity_poly.entity_id
_entity_poly.type
_entity_poly.pdbx_seq_one_letter_code
_entity_poly.pdbx_strand_id
1 'polypeptide(L)'
;MATVLQVPFVEFPLAQRSKEIFAVAKMIIFDYGRTLYDRGTDDFFPDAVPVVKTLAEKYRLSIVSVSPAAEEETRIEALREQGILDHF
;
A
#
# COMPACT_ATOMS: atom_id res chain seq x y z
N MET A 1 9.64 64.44 -16.11
CA MET A 1 9.68 64.09 -14.68
C MET A 1 8.92 62.80 -14.51
N ALA A 2 9.60 61.70 -14.18
CA ALA A 2 8.97 60.38 -14.03
C ALA A 2 8.78 60.08 -12.54
N THR A 3 7.53 59.82 -12.13
CA THR A 3 7.18 59.46 -10.76
C THR A 3 7.42 57.98 -10.55
N VAL A 4 8.29 57.62 -9.60
CA VAL A 4 8.52 56.22 -9.22
C VAL A 4 7.43 55.81 -8.24
N LEU A 5 6.60 54.84 -8.63
CA LEU A 5 5.64 54.18 -7.73
C LEU A 5 6.41 53.20 -6.84
N GLN A 6 6.56 53.53 -5.56
CA GLN A 6 7.02 52.57 -4.55
C GLN A 6 5.85 51.67 -4.15
N VAL A 7 5.96 50.39 -4.50
CA VAL A 7 5.03 49.34 -4.02
C VAL A 7 5.59 48.79 -2.71
N PRO A 8 4.83 48.74 -1.61
CA PRO A 8 5.33 48.18 -0.36
C PRO A 8 5.52 46.67 -0.51
N PHE A 9 6.72 46.20 -0.18
CA PHE A 9 7.01 44.78 -0.02
C PHE A 9 6.37 44.31 1.28
N VAL A 10 5.40 43.41 1.18
CA VAL A 10 4.77 42.76 2.34
C VAL A 10 5.45 41.40 2.52
N GLU A 11 6.24 41.26 3.58
CA GLU A 11 6.70 39.94 4.01
C GLU A 11 5.49 39.15 4.52
N PHE A 12 5.10 38.12 3.77
CA PHE A 12 4.24 37.09 4.32
C PHE A 12 5.08 36.27 5.30
N PRO A 13 4.70 36.15 6.58
CA PRO A 13 5.33 35.18 7.45
C PRO A 13 5.11 33.82 6.78
N LEU A 14 6.21 33.20 6.35
CA LEU A 14 6.21 31.78 6.02
C LEU A 14 5.79 31.10 7.31
N ALA A 15 4.49 30.82 7.41
CA ALA A 15 3.92 30.05 8.48
C ALA A 15 4.86 28.86 8.66
N GLN A 16 5.47 28.79 9.83
CA GLN A 16 6.24 27.67 10.30
C GLN A 16 5.26 26.51 10.31
N ARG A 17 5.05 25.89 9.14
CA ARG A 17 4.16 24.76 8.95
C ARG A 17 4.70 23.74 9.92
N SER A 18 3.91 23.49 10.96
CA SER A 18 4.07 22.35 11.84
C SER A 18 4.44 21.18 10.95
N LYS A 19 5.53 20.50 11.29
CA LYS A 19 5.92 19.24 10.67
C LYS A 19 4.86 18.19 11.04
N GLU A 20 3.64 18.35 10.57
CA GLU A 20 2.74 17.23 10.38
C GLU A 20 3.30 16.49 9.18
N ILE A 21 4.28 15.63 9.48
CA ILE A 21 4.72 14.60 8.58
C ILE A 21 3.46 13.77 8.36
N PHE A 22 2.77 13.97 7.24
CA PHE A 22 1.86 12.96 6.73
C PHE A 22 2.70 11.69 6.67
N ALA A 23 2.51 10.76 7.61
CA ALA A 23 3.20 9.49 7.58
C ALA A 23 2.79 8.83 6.27
N VAL A 24 3.67 8.86 5.28
CA VAL A 24 3.41 8.25 3.97
C VAL A 24 3.28 6.76 4.23
N ALA A 25 2.05 6.26 4.21
CA ALA A 25 1.78 4.84 4.37
C ALA A 25 2.47 4.11 3.21
N LYS A 26 3.47 3.29 3.54
CA LYS A 26 4.15 2.46 2.55
C LYS A 26 3.26 1.27 2.22
N MET A 27 3.09 1.00 0.93
CA MET A 27 2.26 -0.09 0.42
C MET A 27 3.15 -1.16 -0.21
N ILE A 28 2.82 -2.43 0.02
CA ILE A 28 3.42 -3.58 -0.66
C ILE A 28 2.31 -4.25 -1.46
N ILE A 29 2.57 -4.48 -2.75
CA ILE A 29 1.64 -5.18 -3.64
C ILE A 29 2.25 -6.55 -3.93
N PHE A 30 1.51 -7.61 -3.59
CA PHE A 30 1.89 -8.99 -3.89
C PHE A 30 1.24 -9.46 -5.19
N ASP A 31 2.00 -10.19 -6.01
CA ASP A 31 1.37 -11.10 -6.98
C ASP A 31 0.73 -12.26 -6.20
N TYR A 32 -0.46 -12.70 -6.56
CA TYR A 32 -1.08 -13.86 -5.91
C TYR A 32 -0.33 -15.15 -6.29
N GLY A 33 -0.28 -15.45 -7.58
CA GLY A 33 0.34 -16.68 -8.08
C GLY A 33 1.85 -16.54 -8.13
N ARG A 34 2.59 -17.61 -7.79
CA ARG A 34 4.07 -17.66 -7.81
C ARG A 34 4.77 -16.77 -6.77
N THR A 35 4.04 -16.05 -5.93
CA THR A 35 4.60 -15.32 -4.78
C THR A 35 3.93 -15.74 -3.48
N LEU A 36 2.60 -15.67 -3.40
CA LEU A 36 1.86 -16.15 -2.22
C LEU A 36 1.45 -17.61 -2.39
N TYR A 37 0.97 -17.97 -3.59
CA TYR A 37 0.35 -19.25 -3.88
C TYR A 37 1.07 -20.01 -4.99
N ASP A 38 1.40 -21.27 -4.74
CA ASP A 38 1.96 -22.21 -5.71
C ASP A 38 0.83 -22.98 -6.42
N ARG A 39 0.63 -22.67 -7.70
CA ARG A 39 -0.36 -23.32 -8.56
C ARG A 39 0.00 -24.77 -8.90
N GLY A 40 1.26 -25.16 -8.75
CA GLY A 40 1.71 -26.53 -9.02
C GLY A 40 1.30 -27.50 -7.92
N THR A 41 1.25 -27.02 -6.68
CA THR A 41 0.86 -27.81 -5.50
C THR A 41 -0.52 -27.48 -4.97
N ASP A 42 -1.16 -26.44 -5.52
CA ASP A 42 -2.45 -25.90 -5.06
C ASP A 42 -2.40 -25.49 -3.57
N ASP A 43 -1.31 -24.83 -3.17
CA ASP A 43 -1.08 -24.42 -1.78
C ASP A 43 -0.28 -23.13 -1.68
N PHE A 44 -0.27 -22.48 -0.52
CA PHE A 44 0.59 -21.35 -0.24
C PHE A 44 2.06 -21.78 -0.13
N PHE A 45 2.98 -20.88 -0.52
CA PHE A 45 4.39 -21.11 -0.21
C PHE A 45 4.60 -21.16 1.31
N PRO A 46 5.50 -22.01 1.83
CA PRO A 46 5.67 -22.25 3.26
C PRO A 46 5.81 -20.98 4.13
N ASP A 47 6.47 -19.95 3.59
CA ASP A 47 6.74 -18.70 4.30
C ASP A 47 5.78 -17.56 3.94
N ALA A 48 4.85 -17.75 2.99
CA ALA A 48 3.98 -16.68 2.51
C ALA A 48 3.10 -16.12 3.64
N VAL A 49 2.45 -17.00 4.40
CA VAL A 49 1.56 -16.61 5.50
C VAL A 49 2.31 -15.88 6.63
N PRO A 50 3.44 -16.40 7.17
CA PRO A 50 4.26 -15.67 8.13
C PRO A 50 4.72 -14.29 7.64
N VAL A 51 5.21 -14.20 6.39
CA VAL A 51 5.71 -12.95 5.81
C VAL A 51 4.61 -11.90 5.68
N VAL A 52 3.41 -12.29 5.21
CA VAL A 52 2.25 -11.40 5.13
C VAL A 52 1.90 -10.84 6.51
N LYS A 53 1.80 -11.71 7.52
CA LYS A 53 1.47 -11.28 8.89
C LYS A 53 2.50 -10.29 9.45
N THR A 54 3.78 -10.55 9.29
CA THR A 54 4.85 -9.63 9.73
C THR A 54 4.81 -8.29 8.99
N LEU A 55 4.57 -8.29 7.68
CA LEU A 55 4.55 -7.06 6.90
C LEU A 55 3.29 -6.22 7.16
N ALA A 56 2.15 -6.85 7.46
CA ALA A 56 0.91 -6.16 7.78
C ALA A 56 1.01 -5.27 9.03
N GLU A 57 1.95 -5.53 9.94
CA GLU A 57 2.21 -4.69 11.12
C GLU A 57 2.73 -3.28 10.76
N LYS A 58 3.30 -3.12 9.55
CA LYS A 58 4.05 -1.91 9.17
C LYS A 58 3.65 -1.32 7.83
N TYR A 59 3.08 -2.13 6.96
CA TYR A 59 2.75 -1.78 5.58
C TYR A 59 1.28 -2.04 5.31
N ARG A 60 0.67 -1.22 4.44
CA ARG A 60 -0.59 -1.59 3.81
C ARG A 60 -0.28 -2.64 2.75
N LEU A 61 -1.00 -3.75 2.74
CA LEU A 61 -0.78 -4.79 1.76
C LEU A 61 -1.91 -4.75 0.73
N SER A 62 -1.62 -5.22 -0.48
CA SER A 62 -2.63 -5.46 -1.51
C SER A 62 -2.20 -6.64 -2.36
N ILE A 63 -3.16 -7.31 -2.99
CA ILE A 63 -2.91 -8.41 -3.92
C ILE A 63 -3.30 -7.97 -5.33
N VAL A 64 -2.44 -8.28 -6.29
CA VAL A 64 -2.79 -8.31 -7.71
C VAL A 64 -2.75 -9.76 -8.16
N SER A 65 -3.78 -10.19 -8.89
CA SER A 65 -3.83 -11.52 -9.48
C SER A 65 -4.17 -11.44 -10.95
N VAL A 66 -3.34 -12.07 -11.78
CA VAL A 66 -3.65 -12.31 -13.19
C VAL A 66 -4.14 -13.76 -13.32
N SER A 67 -5.42 -13.95 -13.05
CA SER A 67 -6.13 -15.22 -13.15
C SER A 67 -7.56 -14.97 -13.61
N PRO A 68 -8.26 -15.99 -14.16
CA PRO A 68 -9.65 -15.85 -14.55
C PRO A 68 -10.53 -15.31 -13.41
N ALA A 69 -11.50 -14.47 -13.76
CA ALA A 69 -12.46 -13.90 -12.79
C ALA A 69 -13.28 -14.99 -12.08
N ALA A 70 -13.56 -16.11 -12.78
CA ALA A 70 -14.28 -17.25 -12.19
C ALA A 70 -13.58 -17.89 -10.99
N GLU A 71 -12.26 -17.70 -10.84
CA GLU A 71 -11.46 -18.24 -9.73
C GLU A 71 -11.31 -17.23 -8.57
N GLU A 72 -11.97 -16.07 -8.63
CA GLU A 72 -11.83 -15.03 -7.61
C GLU A 72 -12.30 -15.48 -6.23
N GLU A 73 -13.49 -16.09 -6.15
CA GLU A 73 -14.04 -16.56 -4.88
C GLU A 73 -13.14 -17.62 -4.24
N THR A 74 -12.62 -18.57 -5.04
CA THR A 74 -11.70 -19.61 -4.56
C THR A 74 -10.44 -19.00 -3.93
N ARG A 75 -9.89 -17.92 -4.50
CA ARG A 75 -8.73 -17.23 -3.91
C ARG A 75 -9.09 -16.52 -2.61
N ILE A 76 -10.25 -15.87 -2.57
CA ILE A 76 -10.75 -15.20 -1.36
C ILE A 76 -10.94 -16.21 -0.23
N GLU A 77 -11.51 -17.38 -0.55
CA GLU A 77 -11.66 -18.49 0.39
C GLU A 77 -10.30 -19.00 0.89
N ALA A 78 -9.34 -19.26 0.00
CA ALA A 78 -8.00 -19.69 0.38
C ALA A 78 -7.29 -18.68 1.31
N LEU A 79 -7.39 -17.38 1.03
CA LEU A 79 -6.86 -16.32 1.90
C LEU A 79 -7.55 -16.28 3.27
N ARG A 80 -8.87 -16.53 3.29
CA ARG A 80 -9.68 -16.57 4.52
C ARG A 80 -9.33 -17.77 5.39
N GLU A 81 -9.16 -18.95 4.80
CA GLU A 81 -8.80 -20.18 5.50
C GLU A 81 -7.42 -20.08 6.16
N GLN A 82 -6.46 -19.41 5.52
CA GLN A 82 -5.15 -19.11 6.11
C GLN A 82 -5.17 -17.97 7.14
N GLY A 83 -6.32 -17.29 7.29
CA GLY A 83 -6.50 -16.17 8.22
C GLY A 83 -5.67 -14.94 7.84
N ILE A 84 -5.49 -14.67 6.54
CA ILE A 84 -4.74 -13.51 6.04
C ILE A 84 -5.55 -12.58 5.13
N LEU A 85 -6.82 -12.89 4.84
CA LEU A 85 -7.68 -12.06 4.01
C LEU A 85 -7.77 -10.61 4.52
N ASP A 86 -7.94 -10.42 5.82
CA ASP A 86 -8.12 -9.09 6.44
C ASP A 86 -6.83 -8.23 6.47
N HIS A 87 -5.72 -8.74 5.95
CA HIS A 87 -4.48 -8.00 5.81
C HIS A 87 -4.35 -7.24 4.47
N PHE A 88 -5.26 -7.48 3.52
CA PHE A 88 -5.24 -6.93 2.16
C PHE A 88 -6.37 -5.94 1.86
#